data_AF-A0A150KHF9-F1
#
_entry.id   AF-A0A150KHF9-F1
#
_cell.length_a   1.000
_cell.length_b   1.000
_cell.length_c   1.000
_cell.angle_alpha   90.00
_cell.angle_beta   90.00
_cell.angle_gamma   90.00
#
_symmetry.space_group_name_H-M   'P 1'
#
loop_
_entity.id
_entity.type
_entity.pdbx_description
1 polymer ?
#
loop_
_entity_poly.entity_id
_entity_poly.type
_entity_poly.pdbx_seq_one_letter_code
_entity_poly.pdbx_strand_id
1 'polypeptide(L)' 'MRKQYTLEFKTQVVLEVLKEEKTMNEIASAHGIHVNQIRQWRNAFLS' A
#
# COMPACT_ATOMS: atom_id res chain seq x y z
N MET A 1 2.56 -19.61 -1.89
CA MET A 1 3.12 -18.96 -0.67
C MET A 1 2.53 -17.56 -0.54
N ARG A 2 1.95 -17.21 0.61
CA ARG A 2 1.31 -15.91 0.83
C ARG A 2 2.42 -14.89 1.17
N LYS A 3 2.65 -13.88 0.33
CA LYS A 3 3.58 -12.78 0.68
C LYS A 3 3.03 -12.09 1.94
N GLN A 4 3.72 -12.22 3.07
CA GLN A 4 3.41 -11.47 4.28
C GLN A 4 4.17 -10.15 4.24
N TYR A 5 3.43 -9.05 4.30
CA TYR A 5 3.98 -7.72 4.47
C TYR A 5 3.94 -7.34 5.94
N THR A 6 5.05 -6.82 6.45
CA THR A 6 5.15 -6.30 7.82
C THR A 6 4.24 -5.10 8.00
N LEU A 7 3.89 -4.79 9.26
CA LEU A 7 3.04 -3.64 9.56
C LEU A 7 3.72 -2.33 9.14
N GLU A 8 5.02 -2.17 9.42
CA GLU A 8 5.82 -1.03 8.96
C GLU A 8 5.74 -0.81 7.45
N PHE A 9 5.88 -1.89 6.67
CA PHE A 9 5.83 -1.79 5.23
C PHE A 9 4.46 -1.34 4.72
N LYS A 10 3.38 -1.90 5.29
CA LYS A 10 2.01 -1.47 4.94
C LYS A 10 1.79 0.00 5.28
N THR A 11 2.26 0.44 6.44
CA THR A 11 2.15 1.84 6.88
C THR A 11 2.92 2.76 5.94
N GLN A 12 4.15 2.42 5.55
CA GLN A 12 4.93 3.22 4.60
C GLN A 12 4.19 3.37 3.26
N VAL A 13 3.67 2.27 2.72
CA VAL A 13 2.90 2.26 1.46
C VAL A 13 1.64 3.12 1.58
N VAL A 14 0.90 3.03 2.69
CA VAL A 14 -0.31 3.84 2.92
C VAL A 14 0.05 5.32 3.05
N LEU A 15 1.13 5.66 3.75
CA LEU A 15 1.61 7.05 3.85
C LEU A 15 1.99 7.62 2.48
N GLU A 16 2.67 6.85 1.62
CA GLU A 16 2.95 7.28 0.24
C GLU A 16 1.68 7.53 -0.57
N VAL A 17 0.65 6.69 -0.41
CA VAL A 17 -0.66 6.89 -1.05
C VAL A 17 -1.36 8.15 -0.53
N LEU A 18 -1.26 8.42 0.78
CA LEU A 18 -1.87 9.59 1.41
C LEU A 18 -1.16 10.90 1.07
N LYS A 19 0.13 10.85 0.71
CA LYS A 19 0.88 12.01 0.23
C LYS A 19 0.49 12.43 -1.20
N GLU A 20 -0.27 11.60 -1.92
CA GLU A 20 -0.73 11.86 -3.30
C GLU A 20 0.39 12.15 -4.33
N GLU A 21 1.65 11.94 -3.96
CA GLU A 21 2.82 12.11 -4.85
C GLU A 21 2.89 11.06 -5.95
N LYS A 22 2.33 9.88 -5.69
CA LYS A 22 2.27 8.75 -6.62
C LYS A 22 0.89 8.12 -6.57
N THR A 23 0.42 7.67 -7.73
CA THR A 23 -0.83 6.92 -7.80
C THR A 23 -0.68 5.55 -7.16
N MET A 24 -1.79 4.97 -6.68
CA MET A 24 -1.77 3.60 -6.14
C MET A 24 -1.24 2.57 -7.16
N ASN A 25 -1.41 2.83 -8.47
CA ASN A 25 -0.89 1.98 -9.55
C ASN A 25 0.63 2.04 -9.68
N GLU A 26 1.22 3.23 -9.51
CA GLU A 26 2.67 3.40 -9.54
C GLU A 26 3.32 2.78 -8.31
N ILE A 27 2.73 2.99 -7.13
CA ILE A 27 3.20 2.38 -5.87
C ILE A 27 3.06 0.85 -5.94
N ALA A 28 1.95 0.35 -6.46
CA ALA A 28 1.75 -1.07 -6.75
C ALA A 28 2.85 -1.63 -7.66
N SER A 29 3.16 -0.94 -8.75
CA SER A 29 4.18 -1.36 -9.71
C SER A 29 5.60 -1.30 -9.10
N ALA A 30 5.92 -0.24 -8.36
CA ALA A 30 7.22 -0.04 -7.73
C ALA A 30 7.54 -1.09 -6.67
N HIS A 31 6.54 -1.50 -5.89
CA HIS A 31 6.72 -2.49 -4.81
C HIS A 31 6.30 -3.91 -5.21
N GLY A 32 5.80 -4.12 -6.43
CA GLY A 32 5.27 -5.40 -6.89
C GLY A 32 4.05 -5.89 -6.08
N ILE A 33 3.23 -4.95 -5.63
CA ILE A 33 2.03 -5.17 -4.81
C ILE A 33 0.81 -4.99 -5.70
N HIS A 34 -0.26 -5.74 -5.46
CA HIS A 34 -1.51 -5.52 -6.16
C HIS A 34 -2.25 -4.29 -5.61
N VAL A 35 -2.79 -3.43 -6.46
CA VAL A 35 -3.50 -2.19 -6.09
C VAL A 35 -4.62 -2.41 -5.08
N ASN A 36 -5.34 -3.55 -5.19
CA ASN A 36 -6.36 -3.93 -4.22
C ASN A 36 -5.81 -4.15 -2.80
N GLN A 37 -4.58 -4.63 -2.64
CA GLN A 37 -3.97 -4.77 -1.30
C GLN A 37 -3.69 -3.39 -0.70
N ILE A 38 -3.22 -2.46 -1.51
CA ILE A 38 -2.97 -1.07 -1.10
C ILE A 38 -4.28 -0.40 -0.65
N ARG A 39 -5.37 -0.57 -1.41
CA ARG A 39 -6.71 -0.10 -1.03
C ARG A 39 -7.17 -0.69 0.32
N GLN A 40 -6.97 -1.99 0.53
CA GLN A 40 -7.32 -2.63 1.79
C GLN A 40 -6.50 -2.08 2.96
N TRP A 41 -5.20 -1.86 2.78
CA TRP A 41 -4.36 -1.30 3.84
C TRP A 41 -4.72 0.14 4.15
N ARG A 42 -5.03 0.95 3.13
CA ARG A 42 -5.52 2.32 3.32
C ARG A 42 -6.82 2.33 4.11
N ASN A 43 -7.79 1.49 3.75
CA ASN A 43 -9.05 1.37 4.49
C ASN A 43 -8.83 0.90 5.92
N ALA A 44 -7.97 -0.09 6.15
CA ALA A 44 -7.64 -0.58 7.49
C ALA A 44 -6.89 0.45 8.34
N PHE A 45 -6.19 1.39 7.73
CA PHE A 45 -5.49 2.49 8.42
C PHE A 45 -6.43 3.64 8.81
N LEU A 46 -7.47 3.89 8.01
CA LEU A 46 -8.45 4.96 8.23
C LEU A 46 -9.70 4.49 9.00
N SER A 47 -9.78 3.19 9.32
CA SER A 47 -10.88 2.56 10.06
C SER A 47 -10.63 2.51 11.56
#